data_AF-A0A806KH90-F1
#
_entry.id   AF-A0A806KH90-F1
#
_cell.length_a   1.000
_cell.length_b   1.000
_cell.length_c   1.000
_cell.angle_alpha   90.00
_cell.angle_beta   90.00
_cell.angle_gamma   90.00
#
_symmetry.space_group_name_H-M   'P 1'
#
loop_
_entity.id
_entity.type
_entity.pdbx_description
1 polymer ?
#
loop_
_entity_poly.entity_id
_entity_poly.type
_entity_poly.pdbx_seq_one_letter_code
_entity_poly.pdbx_strand_id
1 'polypeptide(L)'
;MPATIDLSVKKPAAQGDGWTFADDVYTVLSGADVTVTGSNKGSRRRIAVAEEAQDVRITLDGVTIALDDTDSADALFLNRGASVTLVLAGENTVTVKHLKARCIDTRGKTSLTITGEGSLTASSGGTVIGGDDIIINDGKIRLGADRDGAALKGIHITINGGDIFAGGREKGKFGGYGIMGRDTGNVTVAINGGTVTAEGCRDCAAIDGAIIAISGGTVHATSKGYGAAIGGTVASVGGKGTSGGTVIINGGNVTAVCEKKKEGAGIGAGADAVNGGTLIMEGNAVVFTSSLEHYKAKRYGDGTASGSKTAIKTNTGGVTGGTLFVGNRDRPFFQG
;
A
#
# COMPACT_ATOMS: atom_id res chain seq x y z
N MET A 1 -9.31 -31.65 6.85
CA MET A 1 -9.09 -31.07 5.51
C MET A 1 -9.84 -29.75 5.49
N PRO A 2 -9.26 -28.66 4.94
CA PRO A 2 -9.97 -27.39 4.83
C PRO A 2 -11.29 -27.55 4.09
N ALA A 3 -12.32 -26.81 4.49
CA ALA A 3 -13.58 -26.77 3.75
C ALA A 3 -13.36 -26.08 2.40
N THR A 4 -14.12 -26.43 1.36
CA THR A 4 -13.94 -25.84 0.02
C THR A 4 -15.11 -24.94 -0.34
N ILE A 5 -14.81 -23.75 -0.86
CA ILE A 5 -15.74 -22.84 -1.52
C ILE A 5 -15.33 -22.77 -3.00
N ASP A 6 -16.15 -23.27 -3.90
CA ASP A 6 -15.95 -23.15 -5.35
C ASP A 6 -16.89 -22.09 -5.93
N LEU A 7 -16.31 -20.98 -6.39
CA LEU A 7 -17.07 -19.85 -6.93
C LEU A 7 -17.79 -20.17 -8.25
N SER A 8 -17.39 -21.24 -8.93
CA SER A 8 -17.96 -21.65 -10.22
C SER A 8 -19.30 -22.40 -10.09
N VAL A 9 -19.62 -22.92 -8.90
CA VAL A 9 -20.82 -23.72 -8.64
C VAL A 9 -22.08 -22.88 -8.82
N LYS A 10 -22.91 -23.19 -9.83
CA LYS A 10 -24.12 -22.40 -10.18
C LYS A 10 -25.18 -22.34 -9.07
N LYS A 11 -25.26 -23.38 -8.24
CA LYS A 11 -26.20 -23.50 -7.12
C LYS A 11 -25.45 -23.98 -5.88
N PRO A 12 -24.72 -23.09 -5.20
CA PRO A 12 -23.97 -23.46 -4.01
C PRO A 12 -24.89 -24.03 -2.92
N ALA A 13 -24.34 -24.89 -2.06
CA ALA A 13 -25.02 -25.25 -0.83
C ALA A 13 -25.22 -23.99 0.03
N ALA A 14 -26.31 -23.93 0.79
CA ALA A 14 -26.60 -22.79 1.67
C ALA A 14 -25.61 -22.66 2.83
N GLN A 15 -24.87 -23.73 3.16
CA GLN A 15 -23.84 -23.74 4.18
C GLN A 15 -22.84 -24.88 3.96
N GLY A 16 -21.67 -24.74 4.56
CA GLY A 16 -20.64 -25.78 4.69
C GLY A 16 -19.92 -25.64 6.02
N ASP A 17 -18.84 -26.39 6.19
CA ASP A 17 -18.03 -26.31 7.41
C ASP A 17 -17.32 -24.95 7.48
N GLY A 18 -17.65 -24.14 8.49
CA GLY A 18 -17.09 -22.81 8.70
C GLY A 18 -17.63 -21.70 7.79
N TRP A 19 -18.68 -21.92 6.97
CA TRP A 19 -19.24 -20.87 6.11
C TRP A 19 -20.73 -21.04 5.80
N THR A 20 -21.41 -19.94 5.50
CA THR A 20 -22.79 -19.89 4.97
C THR A 20 -22.85 -19.20 3.61
N PHE A 21 -23.89 -19.43 2.82
CA PHE A 21 -24.12 -18.78 1.52
C PHE A 21 -25.53 -18.24 1.41
N ALA A 22 -25.65 -16.92 1.25
CA ALA A 22 -26.91 -16.22 1.00
C ALA A 22 -26.62 -14.97 0.15
N ASP A 23 -27.56 -14.59 -0.72
CA ASP A 23 -27.50 -13.36 -1.53
C ASP A 23 -26.18 -13.16 -2.30
N ASP A 24 -25.67 -14.24 -2.91
CA ASP A 24 -24.36 -14.27 -3.61
C ASP A 24 -23.15 -13.97 -2.70
N VAL A 25 -23.26 -14.16 -1.39
CA VAL A 25 -22.16 -13.96 -0.44
C VAL A 25 -21.87 -15.25 0.31
N TYR A 26 -20.63 -15.73 0.21
CA TYR A 26 -20.09 -16.71 1.14
C TYR A 26 -19.62 -15.97 2.40
N THR A 27 -20.25 -16.23 3.55
CA THR A 27 -19.85 -15.66 4.83
C THR A 27 -19.02 -16.68 5.61
N VAL A 28 -17.73 -16.41 5.78
CA VAL A 28 -16.77 -17.24 6.53
C VAL A 28 -16.85 -16.90 8.02
N LEU A 29 -16.96 -17.92 8.86
CA LEU A 29 -17.21 -17.80 10.29
C LEU A 29 -15.90 -17.88 11.10
N SER A 30 -15.96 -17.54 12.39
CA SER A 30 -14.81 -17.62 13.30
C SER A 30 -14.22 -19.02 13.35
N GLY A 31 -12.88 -19.11 13.35
CA GLY A 31 -12.13 -20.37 13.40
C GLY A 31 -12.19 -21.21 12.11
N ALA A 32 -12.85 -20.72 11.06
CA ALA A 32 -12.97 -21.45 9.80
C ALA A 32 -11.62 -21.52 9.06
N ASP A 33 -11.34 -22.67 8.47
CA ASP A 33 -10.24 -22.89 7.52
C ASP A 33 -10.84 -23.31 6.17
N VAL A 34 -10.88 -22.37 5.23
CA VAL A 34 -11.53 -22.52 3.93
C VAL A 34 -10.53 -22.37 2.78
N THR A 35 -10.63 -23.23 1.77
CA THR A 35 -9.96 -23.07 0.47
C THR A 35 -10.97 -22.59 -0.56
N VAL A 36 -10.66 -21.48 -1.22
CA VAL A 36 -11.48 -20.85 -2.24
C VAL A 36 -10.87 -21.12 -3.60
N THR A 37 -11.67 -21.65 -4.51
CA THR A 37 -11.26 -22.01 -5.88
C THR A 37 -12.26 -21.51 -6.92
N GLY A 38 -11.90 -21.67 -8.19
CA GLY A 38 -12.81 -21.43 -9.31
C GLY A 38 -12.99 -19.95 -9.63
N SER A 39 -14.06 -19.63 -10.36
CA SER A 39 -14.33 -18.26 -10.83
C SER A 39 -15.79 -17.88 -10.66
N ASN A 40 -16.04 -16.63 -10.26
CA ASN A 40 -17.39 -16.06 -10.18
C ASN A 40 -17.93 -15.53 -11.52
N LYS A 41 -17.27 -15.79 -12.66
CA LYS A 41 -17.64 -15.24 -13.97
C LYS A 41 -19.14 -15.38 -14.27
N GLY A 42 -19.81 -14.26 -14.54
CA GLY A 42 -21.25 -14.22 -14.82
C GLY A 42 -22.14 -14.29 -13.57
N SER A 43 -21.58 -14.14 -12.38
CA SER A 43 -22.30 -14.04 -11.10
C SER A 43 -21.75 -12.88 -10.27
N ARG A 44 -22.46 -12.52 -9.20
CA ARG A 44 -22.03 -11.50 -8.23
C ARG A 44 -21.37 -12.12 -7.00
N ARG A 45 -20.98 -13.40 -7.08
CA ARG A 45 -20.46 -14.14 -5.93
C ARG A 45 -19.20 -13.50 -5.38
N ARG A 46 -19.18 -13.34 -4.06
CA ARG A 46 -18.09 -12.73 -3.30
C ARG A 46 -17.95 -13.40 -1.94
N ILE A 47 -16.92 -13.01 -1.20
CA ILE A 47 -16.62 -13.54 0.12
C ILE A 47 -16.75 -12.42 1.14
N ALA A 48 -17.36 -12.72 2.27
CA ALA A 48 -17.34 -11.90 3.46
C ALA A 48 -16.83 -12.74 4.63
N VAL A 49 -16.19 -12.10 5.60
CA VAL A 49 -15.86 -12.69 6.90
C VAL A 49 -16.81 -12.09 7.91
N ALA A 50 -17.40 -12.91 8.78
CA ALA A 50 -18.37 -12.47 9.78
C ALA A 50 -17.77 -11.43 10.75
N GLU A 51 -18.63 -10.59 11.34
CA GLU A 51 -18.22 -9.60 12.35
C GLU A 51 -17.57 -10.29 13.56
N GLU A 52 -16.50 -9.69 14.07
CA GLU A 52 -15.68 -10.19 15.20
C GLU A 52 -15.13 -11.62 15.01
N ALA A 53 -15.17 -12.19 13.81
CA ALA A 53 -14.64 -13.53 13.55
C ALA A 53 -13.12 -13.57 13.75
N GLN A 54 -12.65 -14.44 14.64
CA GLN A 54 -11.23 -14.62 14.96
C GLN A 54 -10.67 -15.87 14.30
N ASP A 55 -9.36 -15.89 14.11
CA ASP A 55 -8.59 -17.04 13.62
C ASP A 55 -9.11 -17.62 12.30
N VAL A 56 -9.61 -16.76 11.41
CA VAL A 56 -10.11 -17.16 10.09
C VAL A 56 -8.94 -17.38 9.14
N ARG A 57 -8.88 -18.55 8.51
CA ARG A 57 -7.90 -18.88 7.48
C ARG A 57 -8.61 -19.07 6.14
N ILE A 58 -8.20 -18.27 5.15
CA ILE A 58 -8.72 -18.36 3.77
C ILE A 58 -7.53 -18.64 2.86
N THR A 59 -7.54 -19.79 2.18
CA THR A 59 -6.60 -20.10 1.12
C THR A 59 -7.22 -19.78 -0.23
N LEU A 60 -6.61 -18.89 -1.01
CA LEU A 60 -6.99 -18.69 -2.42
C LEU A 60 -6.14 -19.62 -3.27
N ASP A 61 -6.76 -20.52 -4.03
CA ASP A 61 -6.04 -21.46 -4.91
C ASP A 61 -6.63 -21.42 -6.33
N GLY A 62 -5.97 -20.67 -7.20
CA GLY A 62 -6.42 -20.49 -8.59
C GLY A 62 -7.74 -19.72 -8.71
N VAL A 63 -8.04 -18.81 -7.78
CA VAL A 63 -9.33 -18.09 -7.76
C VAL A 63 -9.35 -16.94 -8.76
N THR A 64 -10.48 -16.73 -9.42
CA THR A 64 -10.74 -15.52 -10.22
C THR A 64 -12.05 -14.86 -9.84
N ILE A 65 -11.97 -13.69 -9.19
CA ILE A 65 -13.12 -12.86 -8.84
C ILE A 65 -13.13 -11.60 -9.72
N ALA A 66 -14.22 -11.39 -10.43
CA ALA A 66 -14.45 -10.17 -11.21
C ALA A 66 -15.80 -9.55 -10.82
N LEU A 67 -15.79 -8.30 -10.36
CA LEU A 67 -16.97 -7.50 -10.05
C LEU A 67 -17.01 -6.27 -10.95
N ASP A 68 -18.16 -6.02 -11.57
CA ASP A 68 -18.36 -4.94 -12.53
C ASP A 68 -18.74 -3.60 -11.85
N ASP A 69 -18.82 -2.54 -12.66
CA ASP A 69 -19.01 -1.14 -12.22
C ASP A 69 -20.39 -0.84 -11.61
N THR A 70 -21.34 -1.78 -11.62
CA THR A 70 -22.64 -1.60 -10.96
C THR A 70 -22.61 -2.02 -9.49
N ASP A 71 -21.54 -2.70 -9.07
CA ASP A 71 -21.49 -3.38 -7.79
C ASP A 71 -20.61 -2.58 -6.83
N SER A 72 -21.25 -1.84 -5.93
CA SER A 72 -20.57 -1.20 -4.79
C SER A 72 -20.19 -2.23 -3.70
N ALA A 73 -19.75 -3.43 -4.09
CA ALA A 73 -19.43 -4.52 -3.19
C ALA A 73 -17.97 -4.91 -3.30
N ASP A 74 -17.34 -5.19 -2.16
CA ASP A 74 -15.97 -5.66 -2.12
C ASP A 74 -15.91 -7.15 -2.46
N ALA A 75 -14.85 -7.59 -3.16
CA ALA A 75 -14.67 -8.99 -3.53
C ALA A 75 -14.41 -9.89 -2.31
N LEU A 76 -13.61 -9.40 -1.37
CA LEU A 76 -13.40 -9.97 -0.05
C LEU A 76 -13.63 -8.87 1.01
N PHE A 77 -14.70 -9.01 1.80
CA PHE A 77 -15.09 -8.06 2.82
C PHE A 77 -14.86 -8.61 4.23
N LEU A 78 -13.96 -8.01 4.99
CA LEU A 78 -13.73 -8.35 6.39
C LEU A 78 -14.61 -7.42 7.23
N ASN A 79 -15.65 -7.97 7.86
CA ASN A 79 -16.47 -7.19 8.78
C ASN A 79 -15.64 -6.74 9.99
N ARG A 80 -16.15 -5.72 10.67
CA ARG A 80 -15.56 -5.13 11.86
C ARG A 80 -15.05 -6.19 12.85
N GLY A 81 -13.83 -5.98 13.36
CA GLY A 81 -13.19 -6.87 14.33
C GLY A 81 -12.67 -8.20 13.79
N ALA A 82 -12.89 -8.53 12.51
CA ALA A 82 -12.40 -9.79 11.96
C ALA A 82 -10.86 -9.86 11.90
N SER A 83 -10.31 -11.05 12.17
CA SER A 83 -8.89 -11.37 12.07
C SER A 83 -8.70 -12.50 11.06
N VAL A 84 -7.99 -12.22 9.96
CA VAL A 84 -7.89 -13.13 8.81
C VAL A 84 -6.45 -13.38 8.41
N THR A 85 -6.11 -14.65 8.24
CA THR A 85 -4.93 -15.08 7.48
C THR A 85 -5.36 -15.49 6.07
N LEU A 86 -4.96 -14.69 5.07
CA LEU A 86 -5.12 -14.98 3.66
C LEU A 86 -3.86 -15.67 3.13
N VAL A 87 -4.02 -16.91 2.68
CA VAL A 87 -2.94 -17.73 2.12
C VAL A 87 -3.07 -17.74 0.60
N LEU A 88 -2.02 -17.33 -0.09
CA LEU A 88 -1.94 -17.37 -1.54
C LEU A 88 -1.37 -18.72 -1.97
N ALA A 89 -2.19 -19.52 -2.63
CA ALA A 89 -1.82 -20.71 -3.39
C ALA A 89 -2.11 -20.49 -4.88
N GLY A 90 -1.30 -21.07 -5.77
CA GLY A 90 -1.48 -20.89 -7.21
C GLY A 90 -1.48 -19.43 -7.68
N GLU A 91 -2.22 -19.14 -8.75
CA GLU A 91 -2.34 -17.80 -9.33
C GLU A 91 -3.76 -17.24 -9.14
N ASN A 92 -3.88 -16.16 -8.38
CA ASN A 92 -5.18 -15.58 -8.01
C ASN A 92 -5.37 -14.21 -8.67
N THR A 93 -6.59 -13.95 -9.16
CA THR A 93 -6.95 -12.67 -9.76
C THR A 93 -8.21 -12.10 -9.12
N VAL A 94 -8.16 -10.83 -8.71
CA VAL A 94 -9.32 -10.10 -8.18
C VAL A 94 -9.45 -8.76 -8.91
N THR A 95 -10.56 -8.52 -9.59
CA THR A 95 -10.83 -7.27 -10.29
C THR A 95 -12.14 -6.69 -9.84
N VAL A 96 -12.14 -5.42 -9.42
CA VAL A 96 -13.34 -4.69 -8.98
C VAL A 96 -13.38 -3.36 -9.72
N LYS A 97 -14.34 -3.16 -10.63
CA LYS A 97 -14.33 -1.93 -11.45
C LYS A 97 -14.84 -0.71 -10.68
N HIS A 98 -15.76 -0.92 -9.73
CA HIS A 98 -16.43 0.16 -9.02
C HIS A 98 -15.48 0.99 -8.12
N LEU A 99 -15.57 2.33 -8.22
CA LEU A 99 -14.64 3.27 -7.58
C LEU A 99 -14.64 3.25 -6.05
N LYS A 100 -15.76 2.90 -5.43
CA LYS A 100 -15.90 2.86 -3.96
C LYS A 100 -15.72 1.47 -3.38
N ALA A 101 -15.61 0.46 -4.22
CA ALA A 101 -15.40 -0.91 -3.80
C ALA A 101 -13.90 -1.26 -3.85
N ARG A 102 -13.53 -2.31 -3.13
CA ARG A 102 -12.16 -2.79 -3.00
C ARG A 102 -12.09 -4.25 -3.39
N CYS A 103 -10.89 -4.69 -3.77
CA CYS A 103 -10.63 -6.12 -3.88
C CYS A 103 -10.69 -6.76 -2.50
N ILE A 104 -10.05 -6.14 -1.51
CA ILE A 104 -10.08 -6.57 -0.11
C ILE A 104 -10.34 -5.35 0.78
N ASP A 105 -11.42 -5.39 1.55
CA ASP A 105 -11.75 -4.33 2.51
C ASP A 105 -11.70 -4.84 3.94
N THR A 106 -11.01 -4.09 4.79
CA THR A 106 -10.60 -4.45 6.16
C THR A 106 -10.84 -3.25 7.09
N ARG A 107 -11.97 -2.55 6.90
CA ARG A 107 -12.35 -1.40 7.75
C ARG A 107 -12.99 -1.90 9.04
N GLY A 108 -12.66 -1.23 10.16
CA GLY A 108 -13.37 -1.41 11.42
C GLY A 108 -12.61 -2.28 12.41
N LYS A 109 -11.34 -1.96 12.64
CA LYS A 109 -10.42 -2.66 13.56
C LYS A 109 -10.20 -4.12 13.17
N THR A 110 -10.08 -4.40 11.89
CA THR A 110 -9.79 -5.75 11.40
C THR A 110 -8.29 -5.91 11.16
N SER A 111 -7.80 -7.14 11.23
CA SER A 111 -6.44 -7.49 10.85
C SER A 111 -6.43 -8.45 9.66
N LEU A 112 -5.54 -8.18 8.71
CA LEU A 112 -5.30 -9.02 7.55
C LEU A 112 -3.82 -9.40 7.50
N THR A 113 -3.54 -10.70 7.55
CA THR A 113 -2.21 -11.25 7.28
C THR A 113 -2.23 -11.98 5.94
N ILE A 114 -1.40 -11.56 4.99
CA ILE A 114 -1.21 -12.23 3.70
C ILE A 114 0.09 -13.04 3.74
N THR A 115 0.04 -14.30 3.31
CA THR A 115 1.18 -15.22 3.29
C THR A 115 1.06 -16.23 2.15
N GLY A 116 2.05 -17.12 2.00
CA GLY A 116 2.07 -18.19 1.00
C GLY A 116 2.90 -17.86 -0.24
N GLU A 117 3.30 -18.90 -0.97
CA GLU A 117 4.20 -18.80 -2.12
C GLU A 117 3.48 -18.49 -3.44
N GLY A 118 2.13 -18.48 -3.43
CA GLY A 118 1.31 -18.16 -4.59
C GLY A 118 1.37 -16.67 -4.98
N SER A 119 0.51 -16.31 -5.94
CA SER A 119 0.42 -14.94 -6.43
C SER A 119 -1.00 -14.36 -6.34
N LEU A 120 -1.06 -13.04 -6.21
CA LEU A 120 -2.28 -12.25 -6.26
C LEU A 120 -2.09 -11.08 -7.22
N THR A 121 -2.88 -11.05 -8.29
CA THR A 121 -3.05 -9.87 -9.13
C THR A 121 -4.40 -9.24 -8.83
N ALA A 122 -4.39 -8.05 -8.22
CA ALA A 122 -5.60 -7.36 -7.81
C ALA A 122 -5.68 -5.94 -8.41
N SER A 123 -6.86 -5.55 -8.89
CA SER A 123 -7.09 -4.20 -9.39
C SER A 123 -8.47 -3.67 -9.04
N SER A 124 -8.52 -2.39 -8.66
CA SER A 124 -9.75 -1.71 -8.28
C SER A 124 -9.89 -0.36 -8.98
N GLY A 125 -11.13 0.05 -9.25
CA GLY A 125 -11.47 1.43 -9.63
C GLY A 125 -11.06 2.48 -8.58
N GLY A 126 -10.85 2.05 -7.33
CA GLY A 126 -10.35 2.86 -6.23
C GLY A 126 -9.26 2.13 -5.45
N THR A 127 -9.45 1.98 -4.14
CA THR A 127 -8.48 1.27 -3.29
C THR A 127 -8.52 -0.23 -3.55
N VAL A 128 -7.36 -0.89 -3.69
CA VAL A 128 -7.33 -2.34 -3.97
C VAL A 128 -7.44 -3.13 -2.67
N ILE A 129 -6.48 -2.95 -1.75
CA ILE A 129 -6.52 -3.51 -0.39
C ILE A 129 -6.56 -2.33 0.59
N GLY A 130 -7.58 -2.28 1.45
CA GLY A 130 -7.80 -1.16 2.35
C GLY A 130 -8.21 -1.57 3.76
N GLY A 131 -7.67 -0.94 4.80
CA GLY A 131 -8.22 -1.00 6.16
C GLY A 131 -7.29 -0.54 7.26
N ASP A 132 -7.26 -1.29 8.37
CA ASP A 132 -6.58 -0.85 9.60
C ASP A 132 -5.22 -1.55 9.75
N ASP A 133 -5.16 -2.84 10.06
CA ASP A 133 -3.91 -3.59 10.19
C ASP A 133 -3.69 -4.55 9.01
N ILE A 134 -2.64 -4.32 8.22
CA ILE A 134 -2.28 -5.16 7.09
C ILE A 134 -0.83 -5.63 7.23
N ILE A 135 -0.65 -6.95 7.26
CA ILE A 135 0.65 -7.61 7.34
C ILE A 135 0.84 -8.46 6.09
N ILE A 136 1.94 -8.28 5.37
CA ILE A 136 2.32 -9.10 4.22
C ILE A 136 3.62 -9.82 4.56
N ASN A 137 3.53 -11.13 4.74
CA ASN A 137 4.68 -11.96 5.10
C ASN A 137 5.43 -12.48 3.88
N ASP A 138 4.71 -12.84 2.82
CA ASP A 138 5.29 -13.40 1.60
C ASP A 138 4.31 -13.29 0.41
N GLY A 139 4.74 -13.79 -0.74
CA GLY A 139 3.95 -13.98 -1.95
C GLY A 139 4.34 -13.01 -3.07
N LYS A 140 3.80 -13.28 -4.26
CA LYS A 140 3.94 -12.38 -5.42
C LYS A 140 2.67 -11.56 -5.61
N ILE A 141 2.69 -10.31 -5.19
CA ILE A 141 1.49 -9.47 -5.11
C ILE A 141 1.61 -8.28 -6.05
N ARG A 142 0.66 -8.15 -6.98
CA ARG A 142 0.57 -7.06 -7.95
C ARG A 142 -0.74 -6.31 -7.77
N LEU A 143 -0.69 -5.10 -7.24
CA LEU A 143 -1.84 -4.27 -6.91
C LEU A 143 -1.89 -3.06 -7.85
N GLY A 144 -3.05 -2.83 -8.48
CA GLY A 144 -3.30 -1.68 -9.36
C GLY A 144 -4.55 -0.90 -8.95
N ALA A 145 -4.37 0.26 -8.33
CA ALA A 145 -5.46 1.19 -8.05
C ALA A 145 -5.65 2.16 -9.22
N ASP A 146 -6.89 2.42 -9.61
CA ASP A 146 -7.23 3.53 -10.50
C ASP A 146 -7.63 4.78 -9.68
N ARG A 147 -7.57 5.96 -10.32
CA ARG A 147 -8.00 7.27 -9.79
C ARG A 147 -7.44 7.57 -8.38
N ASP A 148 -8.21 8.21 -7.50
CA ASP A 148 -7.82 8.62 -6.14
C ASP A 148 -7.59 7.46 -5.15
N GLY A 149 -7.57 6.20 -5.62
CA GLY A 149 -7.34 5.02 -4.79
C GLY A 149 -5.89 4.86 -4.35
N ALA A 150 -5.65 3.95 -3.40
CA ALA A 150 -4.32 3.45 -3.12
C ALA A 150 -4.28 1.94 -3.42
N ALA A 151 -3.16 1.46 -3.97
CA ALA A 151 -3.02 0.04 -4.19
C ALA A 151 -3.03 -0.70 -2.83
N LEU A 152 -2.38 -0.13 -1.82
CA LEU A 152 -2.42 -0.61 -0.44
C LEU A 152 -2.71 0.55 0.52
N LYS A 153 -3.81 0.49 1.28
CA LYS A 153 -4.19 1.52 2.27
C LYS A 153 -4.39 0.93 3.67
N GLY A 154 -3.68 1.42 4.67
CA GLY A 154 -3.72 0.87 6.04
C GLY A 154 -3.48 1.93 7.10
N ILE A 155 -3.94 1.73 8.34
CA ILE A 155 -3.43 2.51 9.50
C ILE A 155 -2.03 1.99 9.84
N HIS A 156 -1.88 0.67 9.88
CA HIS A 156 -0.61 -0.01 10.07
C HIS A 156 -0.39 -0.98 8.91
N ILE A 157 0.65 -0.71 8.12
CA ILE A 157 1.08 -1.59 7.03
C ILE A 157 2.45 -2.15 7.41
N THR A 158 2.58 -3.48 7.43
CA THR A 158 3.86 -4.17 7.64
C THR A 158 4.14 -5.12 6.48
N ILE A 159 5.30 -4.98 5.84
CA ILE A 159 5.76 -5.87 4.77
C ILE A 159 7.04 -6.56 5.24
N ASN A 160 6.95 -7.85 5.54
CA ASN A 160 8.07 -8.66 6.01
C ASN A 160 8.82 -9.37 4.87
N GLY A 161 8.16 -9.60 3.72
CA GLY A 161 8.72 -10.35 2.60
C GLY A 161 7.88 -10.28 1.32
N GLY A 162 8.24 -11.11 0.33
CA GLY A 162 7.54 -11.22 -0.96
C GLY A 162 8.11 -10.36 -2.10
N ASP A 163 7.48 -10.47 -3.27
CA ASP A 163 7.64 -9.60 -4.45
C ASP A 163 6.37 -8.76 -4.61
N ILE A 164 6.41 -7.52 -4.12
CA ILE A 164 5.26 -6.64 -3.99
C ILE A 164 5.36 -5.49 -4.98
N PHE A 165 4.37 -5.37 -5.85
CA PHE A 165 4.15 -4.18 -6.67
C PHE A 165 2.85 -3.50 -6.25
N ALA A 166 2.92 -2.22 -5.88
CA ALA A 166 1.80 -1.41 -5.47
C ALA A 166 1.76 -0.14 -6.32
N GLY A 167 0.92 -0.12 -7.36
CA GLY A 167 0.87 0.98 -8.33
C GLY A 167 -0.46 1.74 -8.32
N GLY A 168 -0.37 3.07 -8.18
CA GLY A 168 -1.43 3.99 -8.54
C GLY A 168 -1.38 4.33 -10.04
N ARG A 169 -2.45 4.00 -10.78
CA ARG A 169 -2.55 4.30 -12.21
C ARG A 169 -3.02 5.73 -12.43
N GLU A 170 -2.42 6.40 -13.41
CA GLU A 170 -2.91 7.68 -13.90
C GLU A 170 -4.08 7.45 -14.86
N LYS A 171 -5.30 7.65 -14.37
CA LYS A 171 -6.48 7.85 -15.20
C LYS A 171 -7.13 9.18 -14.86
N GLY A 172 -6.77 10.22 -15.61
CA GLY A 172 -7.33 11.56 -15.47
C GLY A 172 -6.45 12.53 -14.69
N LYS A 173 -7.08 13.53 -14.05
CA LYS A 173 -6.38 14.60 -13.29
C LYS A 173 -5.94 14.18 -11.89
N PHE A 174 -6.51 13.09 -11.38
CA PHE A 174 -6.18 12.55 -10.08
C PHE A 174 -5.78 11.08 -10.26
N GLY A 175 -4.69 10.68 -9.63
CA GLY A 175 -4.21 9.30 -9.67
C GLY A 175 -3.92 8.81 -8.26
N GLY A 176 -3.55 7.54 -8.18
CA GLY A 176 -3.50 6.85 -6.91
C GLY A 176 -2.15 6.89 -6.22
N TYR A 177 -2.14 6.45 -4.98
CA TYR A 177 -0.94 6.11 -4.23
C TYR A 177 -0.55 4.66 -4.50
N GLY A 178 0.74 4.35 -4.37
CA GLY A 178 1.18 2.96 -4.30
C GLY A 178 0.78 2.37 -2.95
N ILE A 179 1.50 2.79 -1.91
CA ILE A 179 1.29 2.40 -0.51
C ILE A 179 0.94 3.67 0.27
N MET A 180 -0.21 3.67 0.94
CA MET A 180 -0.73 4.86 1.61
C MET A 180 -1.18 4.56 3.04
N GLY A 181 -0.80 5.45 3.92
CA GLY A 181 -1.43 5.56 5.21
C GLY A 181 -2.88 6.00 5.17
N ARG A 182 -3.72 5.44 6.03
CA ARG A 182 -5.08 5.92 6.23
C ARG A 182 -5.06 7.19 7.07
N ASP A 183 -5.50 8.29 6.48
CA ASP A 183 -5.99 9.60 6.95
C ASP A 183 -6.26 9.78 8.47
N THR A 184 -5.33 9.38 9.32
CA THR A 184 -5.40 9.36 10.78
C THR A 184 -3.99 9.68 11.28
N GLY A 185 -3.83 10.49 12.33
CA GLY A 185 -2.52 11.03 12.70
C GLY A 185 -1.43 10.02 13.10
N ASN A 186 -1.75 8.71 13.17
CA ASN A 186 -0.88 7.64 13.65
C ASN A 186 -0.65 6.55 12.58
N VAL A 187 -0.39 6.94 11.33
CA VAL A 187 -0.11 5.94 10.29
C VAL A 187 1.34 5.47 10.31
N THR A 188 1.55 4.16 10.34
CA THR A 188 2.86 3.54 10.16
C THR A 188 2.93 2.65 8.92
N VAL A 189 3.97 2.82 8.11
CA VAL A 189 4.37 1.88 7.07
C VAL A 189 5.73 1.30 7.41
N ALA A 190 5.79 0.00 7.68
CA ALA A 190 7.02 -0.73 7.99
C ALA A 190 7.36 -1.70 6.86
N ILE A 191 8.59 -1.64 6.36
CA ILE A 191 9.13 -2.56 5.34
C ILE A 191 10.38 -3.21 5.93
N ASN A 192 10.27 -4.50 6.28
CA ASN A 192 11.32 -5.27 6.93
C ASN A 192 12.09 -6.17 5.96
N GLY A 193 11.53 -6.48 4.79
CA GLY A 193 12.15 -7.37 3.82
C GLY A 193 11.41 -7.43 2.48
N GLY A 194 11.85 -8.36 1.63
CA GLY A 194 11.29 -8.58 0.29
C GLY A 194 11.78 -7.59 -0.77
N THR A 195 11.11 -7.63 -1.93
CA THR A 195 11.24 -6.64 -3.00
C THR A 195 9.94 -5.86 -3.08
N VAL A 196 9.99 -4.55 -2.83
CA VAL A 196 8.81 -3.66 -2.82
C VAL A 196 8.99 -2.59 -3.89
N THR A 197 8.12 -2.60 -4.89
CA THR A 197 7.99 -1.54 -5.89
C THR A 197 6.69 -0.78 -5.65
N ALA A 198 6.79 0.51 -5.37
CA ALA A 198 5.65 1.39 -5.18
C ALA A 198 5.67 2.50 -6.25
N GLU A 199 4.53 2.75 -6.88
CA GLU A 199 4.34 3.84 -7.83
C GLU A 199 3.21 4.76 -7.40
N GLY A 200 3.53 6.03 -7.18
CA GLY A 200 2.57 7.10 -7.00
C GLY A 200 2.31 7.82 -8.32
N CYS A 201 1.09 8.33 -8.48
CA CYS A 201 0.76 9.18 -9.62
C CYS A 201 1.43 10.57 -9.55
N ARG A 202 1.11 11.43 -10.51
CA ARG A 202 1.51 12.84 -10.54
C ARG A 202 1.36 13.56 -9.21
N ASP A 203 0.22 13.45 -8.53
CA ASP A 203 -0.06 14.29 -7.36
C ASP A 203 0.03 13.48 -6.06
N CYS A 204 0.66 12.30 -6.06
CA CYS A 204 0.67 11.39 -4.92
C CYS A 204 2.08 10.89 -4.63
N ALA A 205 2.30 10.53 -3.36
CA ALA A 205 3.49 9.82 -2.98
C ALA A 205 3.40 8.34 -3.40
N ALA A 206 4.55 7.72 -3.62
CA ALA A 206 4.59 6.29 -3.90
C ALA A 206 4.41 5.50 -2.60
N ILE A 207 5.09 5.91 -1.54
CA ILE A 207 4.94 5.41 -0.17
C ILE A 207 4.65 6.58 0.76
N ASP A 208 3.50 6.53 1.43
CA ASP A 208 3.01 7.57 2.34
C ASP A 208 2.61 7.00 3.71
N GLY A 209 3.00 7.69 4.78
CA GLY A 209 2.62 7.41 6.16
C GLY A 209 3.27 8.39 7.14
N ALA A 210 2.64 8.65 8.29
CA ALA A 210 3.20 9.57 9.29
C ALA A 210 4.60 9.13 9.76
N ILE A 211 4.79 7.81 9.90
CA ILE A 211 6.08 7.15 10.12
C ILE A 211 6.27 6.08 9.04
N ILE A 212 7.39 6.17 8.32
CA ILE A 212 7.82 5.17 7.35
C ILE A 212 9.13 4.58 7.87
N ALA A 213 9.16 3.28 8.15
CA ALA A 213 10.34 2.57 8.63
C ALA A 213 10.77 1.50 7.63
N ILE A 214 12.00 1.57 7.14
CA ILE A 214 12.59 0.58 6.23
C ILE A 214 13.79 -0.05 6.92
N SER A 215 13.68 -1.31 7.32
CA SER A 215 14.73 -2.03 8.03
C SER A 215 15.45 -3.07 7.16
N GLY A 216 14.92 -3.40 5.98
CA GLY A 216 15.53 -4.37 5.07
C GLY A 216 14.89 -4.44 3.69
N GLY A 217 15.36 -5.39 2.87
CA GLY A 217 14.85 -5.65 1.52
C GLY A 217 15.37 -4.73 0.42
N THR A 218 14.71 -4.77 -0.73
CA THR A 218 14.91 -3.85 -1.86
C THR A 218 13.64 -3.03 -2.05
N VAL A 219 13.72 -1.71 -1.91
CA VAL A 219 12.59 -0.79 -2.04
C VAL A 219 12.82 0.14 -3.21
N HIS A 220 11.90 0.14 -4.18
CA HIS A 220 11.86 1.07 -5.29
C HIS A 220 10.57 1.88 -5.23
N ALA A 221 10.68 3.17 -4.94
CA ALA A 221 9.56 4.08 -4.83
C ALA A 221 9.68 5.17 -5.89
N THR A 222 8.64 5.34 -6.71
CA THR A 222 8.62 6.35 -7.77
C THR A 222 7.34 7.18 -7.72
N SER A 223 7.47 8.50 -7.60
CA SER A 223 6.36 9.44 -7.82
C SER A 223 6.48 10.09 -9.19
N LYS A 224 5.36 10.15 -9.93
CA LYS A 224 5.30 10.71 -11.29
C LYS A 224 5.15 12.23 -11.31
N GLY A 225 5.13 12.93 -10.17
CA GLY A 225 4.93 14.39 -10.18
C GLY A 225 5.30 15.21 -8.93
N TYR A 226 4.32 15.85 -8.30
CA TYR A 226 4.47 16.75 -7.16
C TYR A 226 4.60 16.04 -5.82
N GLY A 227 4.21 14.77 -5.73
CA GLY A 227 4.35 13.99 -4.50
C GLY A 227 5.80 13.59 -4.24
N ALA A 228 6.12 13.31 -2.98
CA ALA A 228 7.40 12.70 -2.65
C ALA A 228 7.43 11.23 -3.11
N ALA A 229 8.57 10.67 -3.51
CA ALA A 229 8.59 9.23 -3.79
C ALA A 229 8.34 8.42 -2.50
N ILE A 230 9.08 8.76 -1.44
CA ILE A 230 8.86 8.29 -0.07
C ILE A 230 8.68 9.51 0.82
N GLY A 231 7.52 9.66 1.43
CA GLY A 231 7.26 10.84 2.24
C GLY A 231 5.97 10.72 3.00
N GLY A 232 5.99 11.15 4.25
CA GLY A 232 4.82 11.04 5.10
C GLY A 232 3.87 12.23 5.04
N THR A 233 2.62 12.00 5.42
CA THR A 233 1.66 13.04 5.77
C THR A 233 1.07 12.79 7.16
N VAL A 234 0.67 13.87 7.84
CA VAL A 234 -0.19 13.83 9.04
C VAL A 234 -1.66 14.10 8.72
N ALA A 235 -1.98 14.59 7.52
CA ALA A 235 -3.35 14.86 7.07
C ALA A 235 -3.42 14.90 5.53
N SER A 236 -4.12 13.92 5.01
CA SER A 236 -4.52 13.61 3.64
C SER A 236 -5.47 14.62 2.99
N VAL A 237 -5.02 15.37 1.98
CA VAL A 237 -5.80 15.63 0.76
C VAL A 237 -4.85 16.03 -0.38
N GLY A 238 -4.52 15.08 -1.24
CA GLY A 238 -3.67 15.28 -2.42
C GLY A 238 -2.20 15.54 -2.07
N GLY A 239 -1.28 14.74 -2.59
CA GLY A 239 0.18 14.84 -2.38
C GLY A 239 0.85 16.14 -2.85
N LYS A 240 0.06 17.16 -3.16
CA LYS A 240 0.46 18.55 -3.38
C LYS A 240 0.14 19.35 -2.11
N GLY A 241 1.06 19.38 -1.15
CA GLY A 241 0.86 20.15 0.10
C GLY A 241 1.26 19.44 1.38
N THR A 242 1.78 18.21 1.27
CA THR A 242 1.86 17.32 2.40
C THR A 242 3.07 17.64 3.29
N SER A 243 2.82 17.99 4.55
CA SER A 243 3.88 18.13 5.55
C SER A 243 4.62 16.81 5.66
N GLY A 244 5.96 16.83 5.55
CA GLY A 244 6.73 15.58 5.56
C GLY A 244 6.62 14.85 6.90
N GLY A 245 6.39 13.54 6.84
CA GLY A 245 6.47 12.66 8.01
C GLY A 245 7.90 12.32 8.42
N THR A 246 8.02 11.31 9.28
CA THR A 246 9.32 10.75 9.68
C THR A 246 9.62 9.52 8.84
N VAL A 247 10.74 9.54 8.11
CA VAL A 247 11.27 8.41 7.34
C VAL A 247 12.50 7.89 8.07
N ILE A 248 12.49 6.62 8.46
CA ILE A 248 13.57 5.93 9.15
C ILE A 248 14.08 4.82 8.23
N ILE A 249 15.37 4.83 7.91
CA ILE A 249 15.99 3.81 7.06
C ILE A 249 17.19 3.20 7.79
N ASN A 250 17.03 1.94 8.21
CA ASN A 250 18.01 1.21 9.03
C ASN A 250 18.70 0.08 8.25
N GLY A 251 18.15 -0.34 7.10
CA GLY A 251 18.77 -1.36 6.26
C GLY A 251 18.16 -1.43 4.86
N GLY A 252 18.71 -2.32 4.03
CA GLY A 252 18.24 -2.59 2.67
C GLY A 252 18.79 -1.67 1.59
N ASN A 253 18.30 -1.88 0.36
CA ASN A 253 18.61 -1.07 -0.82
C ASN A 253 17.37 -0.23 -1.17
N VAL A 254 17.45 1.08 -0.97
CA VAL A 254 16.31 2.00 -1.18
C VAL A 254 16.60 2.91 -2.35
N THR A 255 15.67 2.94 -3.32
CA THR A 255 15.67 3.90 -4.43
C THR A 255 14.38 4.70 -4.39
N ALA A 256 14.49 6.02 -4.31
CA ALA A 256 13.37 6.95 -4.20
C ALA A 256 13.46 8.04 -5.27
N VAL A 257 12.58 8.00 -6.26
CA VAL A 257 12.64 8.89 -7.44
C VAL A 257 11.36 9.69 -7.60
N CYS A 258 11.50 11.01 -7.64
CA CYS A 258 10.46 11.89 -8.18
C CYS A 258 10.81 12.21 -9.65
N GLU A 259 9.94 11.82 -10.58
CA GLU A 259 10.22 11.95 -12.02
C GLU A 259 10.15 13.39 -12.52
N LYS A 260 9.15 14.16 -12.06
CA LYS A 260 9.01 15.57 -12.44
C LYS A 260 10.06 16.42 -11.77
N LYS A 261 10.78 17.14 -12.63
CA LYS A 261 11.82 18.07 -12.21
C LYS A 261 11.20 19.18 -11.36
N LYS A 262 11.74 19.35 -10.14
CA LYS A 262 11.58 20.54 -9.29
C LYS A 262 10.21 20.70 -8.63
N GLU A 263 9.53 19.59 -8.35
CA GLU A 263 8.20 19.59 -7.73
C GLU A 263 8.12 18.62 -6.53
N GLY A 264 8.35 17.33 -6.66
CA GLY A 264 8.44 16.43 -5.48
C GLY A 264 9.86 16.23 -4.94
N ALA A 265 9.98 15.86 -3.65
CA ALA A 265 11.22 15.27 -3.12
C ALA A 265 11.34 13.79 -3.53
N GLY A 266 12.56 13.25 -3.65
CA GLY A 266 12.72 11.79 -3.66
C GLY A 266 12.32 11.21 -2.30
N ILE A 267 12.93 11.71 -1.23
CA ILE A 267 12.55 11.41 0.16
C ILE A 267 12.23 12.71 0.89
N GLY A 268 11.05 12.83 1.51
CA GLY A 268 10.68 14.00 2.28
C GLY A 268 9.25 14.47 1.98
N ALA A 269 9.10 15.73 1.59
CA ALA A 269 7.80 16.37 1.40
C ALA A 269 7.46 16.62 -0.08
N GLY A 270 6.17 16.81 -0.37
CA GLY A 270 5.68 17.18 -1.72
C GLY A 270 5.85 18.68 -2.05
N ALA A 271 5.54 19.06 -3.29
CA ALA A 271 5.83 20.40 -3.85
C ALA A 271 5.28 21.60 -3.08
N ASP A 272 4.13 21.45 -2.43
CA ASP A 272 3.45 22.57 -1.76
C ASP A 272 3.48 22.42 -0.23
N ALA A 273 4.36 21.55 0.28
CA ALA A 273 4.48 21.29 1.71
C ALA A 273 5.01 22.50 2.47
N VAL A 274 4.26 22.93 3.50
CA VAL A 274 4.66 24.00 4.42
C VAL A 274 5.73 23.53 5.42
N ASN A 275 5.71 22.26 5.78
CA ASN A 275 6.68 21.64 6.68
C ASN A 275 7.48 20.56 5.93
N GLY A 276 8.79 20.57 6.11
CA GLY A 276 9.65 19.47 5.65
C GLY A 276 9.40 18.18 6.42
N GLY A 277 10.01 17.10 5.95
CA GLY A 277 10.04 15.82 6.69
C GLY A 277 11.27 15.69 7.57
N THR A 278 11.35 14.58 8.28
CA THR A 278 12.59 14.12 8.92
C THR A 278 13.06 12.84 8.26
N LEU A 279 14.31 12.79 7.81
CA LEU A 279 14.98 11.56 7.42
C LEU A 279 15.95 11.16 8.54
N ILE A 280 15.77 9.96 9.07
CA ILE A 280 16.63 9.31 10.05
C ILE A 280 17.28 8.11 9.37
N MET A 281 18.60 8.02 9.42
CA MET A 281 19.34 6.86 8.94
C MET A 281 20.14 6.25 10.08
N GLU A 282 19.72 5.08 10.56
CA GLU A 282 20.31 4.36 11.69
C GLU A 282 20.61 2.91 11.30
N GLY A 283 21.60 2.71 10.42
CA GLY A 283 22.09 1.37 10.08
C GLY A 283 22.83 1.32 8.75
N ASN A 284 22.83 0.14 8.10
CA ASN A 284 23.67 -0.18 6.95
C ASN A 284 22.96 -0.08 5.59
N ALA A 285 21.98 0.82 5.47
CA ALA A 285 21.21 1.00 4.24
C ALA A 285 22.04 1.66 3.12
N VAL A 286 21.74 1.29 1.88
CA VAL A 286 22.17 2.02 0.68
C VAL A 286 20.98 2.76 0.11
N VAL A 287 21.03 4.09 0.09
CA VAL A 287 19.91 4.93 -0.32
C VAL A 287 20.27 5.77 -1.53
N PHE A 288 19.52 5.63 -2.61
CA PHE A 288 19.54 6.49 -3.79
C PHE A 288 18.28 7.35 -3.81
N THR A 289 18.44 8.66 -3.80
CA THR A 289 17.29 9.57 -3.87
C THR A 289 17.51 10.69 -4.88
N SER A 290 16.43 11.06 -5.60
CA SER A 290 16.47 12.19 -6.54
C SER A 290 16.57 13.55 -5.85
N SER A 291 16.19 13.64 -4.58
CA SER A 291 16.32 14.85 -3.75
C SER A 291 15.82 14.58 -2.33
N LEU A 292 16.30 15.37 -1.37
CA LEU A 292 15.75 15.39 0.00
C LEU A 292 14.84 16.59 0.25
N GLU A 293 14.92 17.61 -0.60
CA GLU A 293 14.19 18.86 -0.45
C GLU A 293 13.42 19.18 -1.72
N HIS A 294 12.32 19.92 -1.56
CA HIS A 294 11.64 20.53 -2.68
C HIS A 294 12.39 21.80 -3.13
N TYR A 295 12.65 21.91 -4.44
CA TYR A 295 13.51 22.95 -5.02
C TYR A 295 12.79 24.30 -5.26
N LYS A 296 11.47 24.42 -5.12
CA LYS A 296 10.78 25.70 -5.36
C LYS A 296 10.04 26.16 -4.13
N ALA A 297 10.62 27.13 -3.43
CA ALA A 297 9.82 28.08 -2.68
C ALA A 297 8.91 28.80 -3.69
N LYS A 298 7.65 28.37 -3.81
CA LYS A 298 6.64 29.24 -4.39
C LYS A 298 6.66 30.49 -3.51
N ARG A 299 6.98 31.63 -4.11
CA ARG A 299 6.59 32.91 -3.52
C ARG A 299 5.07 32.86 -3.52
N TYR A 300 4.47 32.67 -2.36
CA TYR A 300 3.05 32.99 -2.21
C TYR A 300 2.90 34.47 -2.59
N GLY A 301 1.72 34.88 -3.08
CA GLY A 301 1.50 36.25 -3.59
C GLY A 301 1.82 37.36 -2.58
N ASP A 302 2.07 37.01 -1.31
CA ASP A 302 2.55 37.87 -0.23
C ASP A 302 4.07 38.11 -0.23
N GLY A 303 4.82 37.49 -1.15
CA GLY A 303 6.27 37.62 -1.25
C GLY A 303 7.07 36.75 -0.28
N THR A 304 6.44 35.93 0.56
CA THR A 304 7.15 34.98 1.43
C THR A 304 7.62 33.77 0.63
N ALA A 305 8.93 33.53 0.68
CA ALA A 305 9.54 32.30 0.16
C ALA A 305 9.47 31.24 1.26
N SER A 306 8.54 30.29 1.15
CA SER A 306 8.52 29.10 2.00
C SER A 306 9.36 28.00 1.33
N GLY A 307 10.55 27.71 1.86
CA GLY A 307 11.32 26.54 1.49
C GLY A 307 11.21 25.49 2.59
N SER A 308 10.64 24.33 2.30
CA SER A 308 10.64 23.20 3.23
C SER A 308 11.96 22.43 3.10
N LYS A 309 12.76 22.48 4.17
CA LYS A 309 13.99 21.68 4.29
C LYS A 309 13.68 20.39 5.01
N THR A 310 14.12 19.27 4.46
CA THR A 310 14.06 17.99 5.17
C THR A 310 15.24 17.94 6.13
N ALA A 311 14.95 17.76 7.41
CA ALA A 311 16.00 17.58 8.40
C ALA A 311 16.61 16.19 8.23
N ILE A 312 17.93 16.14 8.05
CA ILE A 312 18.69 14.88 8.06
C ILE A 312 19.25 14.70 9.47
N LYS A 313 18.87 13.62 10.13
CA LYS A 313 19.48 13.18 11.39
C LYS A 313 20.23 11.89 11.13
N THR A 314 21.55 11.98 11.10
CA THR A 314 22.44 10.82 11.14
C THR A 314 22.84 10.57 12.59
N ASN A 315 22.47 9.43 13.16
CA ASN A 315 22.93 9.04 14.47
C ASN A 315 24.32 8.41 14.32
N THR A 316 25.38 9.22 14.42
CA THR A 316 26.76 8.76 14.27
C THR A 316 27.30 8.06 15.52
N GLY A 317 26.43 7.65 16.46
CA GLY A 317 26.78 6.92 17.67
C GLY A 317 27.21 5.47 17.37
N GLY A 318 28.41 5.30 16.81
CA GLY A 318 29.12 4.02 16.78
C GLY A 318 28.80 3.04 15.63
N VAL A 319 27.85 3.35 14.73
CA VAL A 319 27.56 2.52 13.56
C VAL A 319 28.11 3.18 12.29
N THR A 320 29.27 2.72 11.83
CA THR A 320 29.72 2.89 10.44
C THR A 320 28.82 2.04 9.54
N GLY A 321 27.96 2.60 8.68
CA GLY A 321 27.25 1.69 7.74
C GLY A 321 26.33 2.27 6.67
N GLY A 322 25.65 3.39 6.89
CA GLY A 322 24.69 3.90 5.91
C GLY A 322 25.38 4.68 4.81
N THR A 323 25.05 4.43 3.55
CA THR A 323 25.51 5.26 2.42
C THR A 323 24.33 5.96 1.77
N LEU A 324 24.37 7.30 1.75
CA LEU A 324 23.33 8.13 1.14
C LEU A 324 23.86 8.80 -0.14
N PHE A 325 23.30 8.41 -1.28
CA PHE A 325 23.55 9.05 -2.56
C PHE A 325 22.38 9.98 -2.91
N VAL A 326 22.62 11.28 -2.81
CA VAL A 326 21.66 12.29 -3.26
C VAL A 326 22.05 12.73 -4.67
N GLY A 327 21.27 12.31 -5.66
CA GLY A 327 21.46 12.75 -7.03
C GLY A 327 20.91 14.17 -7.21
N ASN A 328 21.76 15.17 -7.39
CA ASN A 328 21.29 16.47 -7.85
C ASN A 328 21.27 16.46 -9.39
N ARG A 329 20.09 16.46 -10.02
CA ARG A 329 20.01 16.48 -11.49
C ARG A 329 20.61 17.74 -12.13
N ASP A 330 20.81 18.81 -11.36
CA ASP A 330 21.37 20.09 -11.85
C ASP A 330 22.86 20.27 -11.50
N ARG A 331 23.49 19.39 -10.68
CA ARG A 331 24.94 19.40 -10.35
C ARG A 331 25.44 18.00 -9.98
N PRO A 332 26.60 17.52 -10.47
CA PRO A 332 27.11 16.18 -10.15
C PRO A 332 27.27 15.94 -8.63
N PHE A 333 27.09 14.66 -8.24
CA PHE A 333 26.96 14.13 -6.87
C PHE A 333 27.89 14.75 -5.81
N PHE A 334 27.33 15.00 -4.63
CA PHE A 334 28.09 15.13 -3.38
C PHE A 334 28.05 13.78 -2.65
N GLN A 335 29.22 13.27 -2.25
CA GLN A 335 29.34 12.21 -1.25
C GLN A 335 29.32 12.85 0.14
N GLY A 336 28.53 12.28 1.06
CA GLY A 336 28.44 12.67 2.47
C GLY A 336 28.28 11.45 3.35
#